data_AF-A0A919L0K4-F1
#
_entry.id   AF-A0A919L0K4-F1
#
_cell.length_a   1.000
_cell.length_b   1.000
_cell.length_c   1.000
_cell.angle_alpha   90.00
_cell.angle_beta   90.00
_cell.angle_gamma   90.00
#
_symmetry.space_group_name_H-M   'P 1'
#
loop_
_entity.id
_entity.type
_entity.pdbx_description
1 polymer ?
#
loop_
_entity_poly.entity_id
_entity_poly.type
_entity_poly.pdbx_seq_one_letter_code
_entity_poly.pdbx_strand_id
1 'polypeptide(L)'
;MSRAQSLAAAADYLFTAVNGLDGAARTLDRAGVLGASDQARKLHDGVAGLHSEISRAASVAHRAERPEFYDESGRWVGRHDEKGKH
;
A
#
# COMPACT_ATOMS: atom_id res chain seq x y z
N MET A 1 -10.65 -15.24 -2.77
CA MET A 1 -9.88 -14.02 -2.43
C MET A 1 -10.75 -13.17 -1.52
N SER A 2 -10.28 -12.82 -0.33
CA SER A 2 -11.03 -11.99 0.62
C SER A 2 -10.94 -10.50 0.28
N ARG A 3 -11.77 -9.67 0.92
CA ARG A 3 -11.73 -8.21 0.69
C ARG A 3 -10.38 -7.64 1.14
N ALA A 4 -9.85 -8.09 2.27
CA ALA A 4 -8.54 -7.70 2.74
C ALA A 4 -7.44 -8.07 1.74
N GLN A 5 -7.50 -9.28 1.15
CA GLN A 5 -6.54 -9.73 0.14
C GLN A 5 -6.60 -8.88 -1.14
N SER A 6 -7.80 -8.58 -1.64
CA SER A 6 -7.96 -7.73 -2.84
C SER A 6 -7.45 -6.31 -2.61
N LEU A 7 -7.72 -5.73 -1.44
CA LEU A 7 -7.23 -4.39 -1.08
C LEU A 7 -5.72 -4.36 -0.88
N ALA A 8 -5.14 -5.40 -0.26
CA ALA A 8 -3.70 -5.52 -0.11
C ALA A 8 -2.99 -5.61 -1.47
N ALA A 9 -3.50 -6.45 -2.39
CA ALA A 9 -2.96 -6.54 -3.74
C ALA A 9 -3.06 -5.20 -4.49
N ALA A 10 -4.18 -4.47 -4.34
CA ALA A 10 -4.33 -3.14 -4.92
C ALA A 10 -3.32 -2.14 -4.34
N ALA A 11 -3.05 -2.19 -3.02
CA ALA A 11 -2.00 -1.37 -2.40
C ALA A 11 -0.63 -1.69 -3.00
N ASP A 12 -0.27 -2.97 -3.19
CA ASP A 12 1.03 -3.36 -3.78
C ASP A 12 1.19 -2.82 -5.23
N TYR A 13 0.13 -2.87 -6.03
CA TYR A 13 0.12 -2.28 -7.37
C TYR A 13 0.31 -0.76 -7.33
N LEU A 14 -0.39 -0.07 -6.43
CA LEU A 14 -0.27 1.37 -6.27
C LEU A 14 1.13 1.76 -5.78
N PHE A 15 1.71 1.01 -4.85
CA PHE A 15 3.08 1.23 -4.38
C PHE A 15 4.09 1.12 -5.53
N THR A 16 3.93 0.11 -6.39
CA THR A 16 4.76 -0.05 -7.60
C THR A 16 4.59 1.15 -8.54
N ALA A 17 3.36 1.61 -8.74
CA ALA A 17 3.07 2.77 -9.58
C ALA A 17 3.67 4.08 -9.02
N VAL A 18 3.59 4.31 -7.70
CA VAL A 18 4.22 5.47 -7.03
C VAL A 18 5.72 5.51 -7.34
N ASN A 19 6.42 4.39 -7.11
CA ASN A 19 7.86 4.31 -7.35
C ASN A 19 8.22 4.53 -8.83
N GLY A 20 7.41 3.99 -9.74
CA GLY A 20 7.57 4.19 -11.18
C GLY A 20 7.41 5.66 -11.59
N LEU A 21 6.38 6.34 -11.07
CA LEU A 21 6.10 7.75 -11.37
C LEU A 21 7.17 8.69 -10.81
N ASP A 22 7.68 8.43 -9.62
CA ASP A 22 8.81 9.19 -9.05
C ASP A 22 10.09 9.01 -9.90
N GLY A 23 10.39 7.78 -10.32
CA GLY A 23 11.49 7.50 -11.25
C GLY A 23 11.32 8.21 -12.61
N ALA A 24 10.10 8.22 -13.15
CA ALA A 24 9.77 8.89 -14.40
C ALA A 24 9.93 10.41 -14.27
N ALA A 25 9.39 11.03 -13.21
CA ALA A 25 9.53 12.45 -12.94
C ALA A 25 11.02 12.85 -12.89
N ARG A 26 11.84 12.12 -12.12
CA ARG A 26 13.29 12.37 -12.03
C ARG A 26 14.02 12.20 -13.36
N THR A 27 13.54 11.34 -14.24
CA THR A 27 14.16 11.11 -15.55
C THR A 27 13.77 12.21 -16.54
N LEU A 28 12.50 12.62 -16.55
CA LEU A 28 11.99 13.70 -17.39
C LEU A 28 12.59 15.06 -17.00
N ASP A 29 12.76 15.30 -15.69
CA ASP A 29 13.42 16.49 -15.15
C ASP A 29 14.87 16.60 -15.66
N ARG A 30 15.64 15.52 -15.56
CA ARG A 30 17.03 15.43 -16.06
C ARG A 30 17.12 15.61 -17.58
N ALA A 31 16.09 15.22 -18.31
CA ALA A 31 16.00 15.41 -19.77
C ALA A 31 15.53 16.83 -20.16
N GLY A 32 15.21 17.70 -19.20
CA GLY A 32 14.70 19.05 -19.45
C GLY A 32 13.24 19.10 -19.91
N VAL A 33 12.51 17.99 -19.84
CA VAL A 33 11.09 17.90 -20.25
C VAL A 33 10.20 18.26 -19.05
N LEU A 34 10.30 19.51 -18.61
CA LEU A 34 9.73 19.97 -17.33
C LEU A 34 8.21 19.77 -17.22
N GLY A 35 7.46 20.04 -18.29
CA GLY A 35 5.99 19.85 -18.27
C GLY A 35 5.56 18.40 -18.06
N ALA A 36 6.31 17.44 -18.62
CA ALA A 36 6.04 16.02 -18.41
C ALA A 36 6.49 15.56 -17.01
N SER A 37 7.61 16.10 -16.52
CA SER A 37 8.07 15.88 -15.13
C SER A 37 7.01 16.32 -14.11
N ASP A 38 6.43 17.51 -14.30
CA ASP A 38 5.36 18.04 -13.44
C ASP A 38 4.11 17.17 -13.48
N GLN A 39 3.73 16.68 -14.66
CA GLN A 39 2.60 15.77 -14.80
C GLN A 39 2.85 14.43 -14.10
N ALA A 40 4.05 13.86 -14.24
CA ALA A 40 4.45 12.65 -13.53
C ALA A 40 4.44 12.85 -12.01
N ARG A 41 4.86 14.02 -11.51
CA ARG A 41 4.80 14.38 -10.08
C ARG A 41 3.35 14.45 -9.56
N LYS A 42 2.46 15.11 -10.29
CA LYS A 42 1.03 15.18 -9.91
C LYS A 42 0.38 13.81 -9.86
N LEU A 43 0.70 12.95 -10.83
CA LEU A 43 0.25 11.55 -10.83
C LEU A 43 0.83 10.79 -9.64
N HIS A 44 2.13 10.95 -9.35
CA HIS A 44 2.78 10.36 -8.18
C HIS A 44 2.02 10.72 -6.89
N ASP A 45 1.74 12.01 -6.67
CA ASP A 45 1.10 12.49 -5.45
C ASP A 45 -0.33 11.93 -5.31
N GLY A 46 -1.09 11.88 -6.41
CA GLY A 46 -2.43 11.29 -6.43
C GLY A 46 -2.41 9.78 -6.13
N VAL A 47 -1.50 9.04 -6.75
CA VAL A 47 -1.36 7.58 -6.52
C VAL A 47 -0.85 7.30 -5.10
N ALA A 48 0.04 8.14 -4.55
CA ALA A 48 0.53 8.00 -3.18
C ALA A 48 -0.58 8.22 -2.14
N GLY A 49 -1.47 9.19 -2.39
CA GLY A 49 -2.69 9.37 -1.60
C GLY A 49 -3.57 8.13 -1.63
N LEU A 50 -3.88 7.63 -2.83
CA LEU A 50 -4.72 6.44 -3.00
C LEU A 50 -4.09 5.18 -2.37
N HIS A 51 -2.77 5.00 -2.51
CA HIS A 51 -2.03 3.91 -1.87
C HIS A 51 -2.24 3.92 -0.35
N SER A 52 -2.16 5.10 0.27
CA SER A 52 -2.33 5.26 1.72
C SER A 52 -3.75 4.90 2.17
N GLU A 53 -4.76 5.35 1.43
CA GLU A 53 -6.17 5.05 1.70
C GLU A 53 -6.48 3.56 1.57
N ILE A 54 -6.02 2.94 0.48
CA ILE A 54 -6.24 1.51 0.21
C ILE A 54 -5.49 0.64 1.20
N SER A 55 -4.26 1.00 1.59
CA SER A 55 -3.49 0.30 2.63
C SER A 55 -4.21 0.32 3.98
N ARG A 56 -4.79 1.48 4.34
CA ARG A 56 -5.61 1.60 5.55
C ARG A 56 -6.88 0.75 5.46
N ALA A 57 -7.57 0.78 4.32
CA ALA A 57 -8.75 -0.04 4.09
C ALA A 57 -8.43 -1.54 4.16
N ALA A 58 -7.29 -1.97 3.60
CA ALA A 58 -6.81 -3.35 3.69
C ALA A 58 -6.58 -3.76 5.15
N SER A 59 -5.95 -2.89 5.95
CA SER A 59 -5.69 -3.15 7.37
C SER A 59 -6.98 -3.28 8.19
N VAL A 60 -7.97 -2.42 7.92
CA VAL A 60 -9.30 -2.48 8.57
C VAL A 60 -10.04 -3.75 8.17
N ALA A 61 -10.04 -4.08 6.87
CA ALA A 61 -10.67 -5.31 6.37
C ALA A 61 -10.00 -6.54 6.96
N HIS A 62 -8.67 -6.56 7.07
CA HIS A 62 -7.95 -7.68 7.66
C HIS A 62 -8.32 -7.89 9.14
N ARG A 63 -8.43 -6.80 9.92
CA ARG A 63 -8.89 -6.87 11.31
C ARG A 63 -10.32 -7.38 11.42
N ALA A 64 -11.22 -6.96 10.53
CA ALA A 64 -12.60 -7.44 10.51
C ALA A 64 -12.71 -8.92 10.11
N GLU A 65 -11.85 -9.38 9.20
CA GLU A 65 -11.82 -10.77 8.73
C GLU A 65 -11.08 -11.72 9.69
N ARG A 66 -10.16 -11.18 10.50
CA ARG A 66 -9.28 -11.94 11.40
C ARG A 66 -9.18 -11.31 12.79
N PRO A 67 -10.29 -11.08 13.49
CA PRO A 67 -10.27 -10.43 14.81
C PRO A 67 -9.44 -11.22 15.84
N GLU A 68 -9.30 -12.54 15.68
CA GLU A 68 -8.53 -13.43 16.55
C GLU A 68 -7.03 -13.09 16.65
N PHE A 69 -6.50 -12.33 15.70
CA PHE A 69 -5.09 -11.94 15.66
C PHE A 69 -4.84 -10.49 16.08
N TYR A 70 -5.85 -9.82 16.66
CA TYR A 70 -5.73 -8.46 17.17
C TYR A 70 -6.17 -8.39 18.64
N ASP A 71 -5.46 -7.59 19.45
CA ASP A 71 -5.90 -7.29 20.80
C ASP A 71 -7.05 -6.26 20.83
N GLU A 72 -7.58 -5.97 22.02
CA GLU A 72 -8.65 -4.99 22.24
C GLU A 72 -8.27 -3.56 21.79
N SER A 73 -6.96 -3.24 21.73
CA SER A 73 -6.47 -1.97 21.20
C SER A 73 -6.37 -1.95 19.67
N GLY A 74 -6.65 -3.08 19.01
CA GLY A 74 -6.53 -3.27 17.57
C GLY A 74 -5.09 -3.49 17.10
N ARG A 75 -4.15 -3.78 18.02
CA ARG A 75 -2.77 -4.12 17.68
C ARG A 75 -2.70 -5.58 17.24
N TRP A 76 -1.93 -5.85 16.18
CA TRP A 76 -1.67 -7.21 15.73
C TRP A 76 -0.89 -7.99 16.79
N VAL A 77 -1.43 -9.11 17.26
CA VAL A 77 -0.82 -9.99 18.25
C VAL A 77 -0.25 -11.28 17.65
N GLY A 78 -0.41 -11.50 16.34
CA GLY A 78 0.20 -12.62 15.62
C GLY A 78 -0.63 -13.90 15.62
N ARG A 79 -0.12 -14.93 14.92
CA ARG A 79 -0.77 -16.25 14.79
C ARG A 79 -0.65 -17.06 16.08
N HIS A 80 -1.75 -17.66 16.53
CA HIS A 80 -1.78 -18.59 17.65
C HIS A 80 -1.51 -20.03 17.20
N ASP A 81 -0.48 -20.25 16.39
CA ASP A 81 0.11 -21.53 15.94
C ASP A 81 1.40 -21.18 15.16
N GLU A 82 2.63 -21.57 15.52
CA GLU A 82 3.20 -22.85 15.90
C GLU A 82 4.40 -22.65 16.86
N LYS A 83 4.22 -22.77 18.18
CA LYS A 83 5.27 -23.26 19.08
C LYS A 83 4.64 -24.11 20.17
N GLY A 84 4.41 -25.36 19.80
CA GLY A 84 3.87 -26.39 20.66
C GLY A 84 4.23 -27.79 20.16
N LYS A 85 5.49 -28.02 19.75
CA LYS A 85 6.16 -29.33 19.83
C LYS A 85 7.63 -29.12 20.19
N HIS A 86 8.08 -30.01 21.08
CA HIS A 86 9.35 -30.10 21.81
C HIS A 86 10.62 -29.77 21.04
#